data_AF-A0A357F4P3-F1
#
_entry.id   AF-A0A357F4P3-F1
#
_cell.length_a   1.000
_cell.length_b   1.000
_cell.length_c   1.000
_cell.angle_alpha   90.00
_cell.angle_beta   90.00
_cell.angle_gamma   90.00
#
_symmetry.space_group_name_H-M   'P 1'
#
loop_
_entity.id
_entity.type
_entity.pdbx_description
1 polymer ?
#
loop_
_entity_poly.entity_id
_entity_poly.type
_entity_poly.pdbx_seq_one_letter_code
_entity_poly.pdbx_strand_id
1 'polypeptide(L)'
;MLKLARAEKLILAGVLNVPKASAKAVTADAEIAVPLEGLIDFEKEIARLRVQMAKLETELSRLAVQLSNRNFVEKAPAEKVSELRERQTEIIQQI
;
A
#
# COMPACT_ATOMS: atom_id res chain seq x y z
N MET A 1 -1.49 36.53 -1.37
CA MET A 1 -0.38 35.72 -1.94
C MET A 1 -0.86 34.27 -2.02
N LEU A 2 -1.16 33.73 -3.20
CA LEU A 2 -1.62 32.34 -3.33
C LEU A 2 -0.47 31.39 -3.00
N LYS A 3 -0.67 30.52 -2.00
CA LYS A 3 0.30 29.46 -1.65
C LYS A 3 -0.02 28.22 -2.50
N LEU A 4 0.69 28.05 -3.61
CA LEU A 4 0.51 26.93 -4.54
C LEU A 4 1.20 25.63 -4.07
N ALA A 5 1.20 25.34 -2.77
CA ALA A 5 1.82 24.13 -2.20
C ALA A 5 3.27 23.84 -2.67
N ARG A 6 4.06 24.89 -2.96
CA ARG A 6 5.43 24.80 -3.54
C ARG A 6 5.50 24.24 -4.97
N ALA A 7 4.39 24.26 -5.71
CA ALA A 7 4.40 23.96 -7.13
C ALA A 7 5.27 24.99 -7.87
N GLU A 8 6.25 24.49 -8.62
CA GLU A 8 7.13 25.31 -9.45
C GLU A 8 6.36 25.94 -10.62
N LYS A 9 5.35 25.23 -11.15
CA LYS A 9 4.58 25.65 -12.31
C LYS A 9 3.11 25.23 -12.19
N LEU A 10 2.21 26.13 -12.61
CA LEU A 10 0.79 25.87 -12.76
C LEU A 10 0.40 26.09 -14.23
N ILE A 11 -0.32 25.14 -14.83
CA ILE A 11 -0.82 25.21 -16.20
C ILE A 11 -2.33 25.03 -16.16
N LEU A 12 -3.06 25.97 -16.77
CA LEU A 12 -4.50 25.89 -16.98
C LEU A 12 -4.75 25.65 -18.47
N ALA A 13 -5.50 24.60 -18.79
CA ALA A 13 -5.82 24.23 -20.17
C ALA A 13 -7.25 23.70 -20.24
N GLY A 14 -7.92 23.87 -21.39
CA GLY A 14 -9.26 23.33 -21.61
C GLY A 14 -9.30 21.79 -21.66
N VAL A 15 -8.16 21.16 -21.95
CA VAL A 15 -7.96 19.71 -21.87
C VAL A 15 -6.59 19.44 -21.27
N LEU A 16 -6.53 18.57 -20.24
CA LEU A 16 -5.28 18.19 -19.60
C LEU A 16 -4.58 17.07 -20.39
N ASN A 17 -3.45 17.40 -21.01
CA ASN A 17 -2.50 16.40 -21.51
C ASN A 17 -1.35 16.25 -20.52
N VAL A 18 -1.40 15.20 -19.70
CA VAL A 18 -0.45 14.98 -18.61
C VAL A 18 0.23 13.61 -18.72
N PRO A 19 1.49 13.47 -18.26
CA PRO A 19 2.20 12.20 -18.28
C PRO A 19 1.44 11.08 -17.56
N LYS A 20 1.68 9.83 -17.95
CA LYS A 20 1.02 8.67 -17.33
C LYS A 20 1.28 8.59 -15.83
N ALA A 21 2.50 8.91 -15.40
CA ALA A 21 2.88 8.96 -13.99
C ALA A 21 2.48 10.29 -13.34
N SER A 22 1.18 10.59 -13.34
CA SER A 22 0.62 11.77 -12.67
C SER A 22 -0.48 11.35 -11.70
N ALA A 23 -0.50 11.95 -10.50
CA ALA A 23 -1.67 11.88 -9.64
C ALA A 23 -2.78 12.75 -10.24
N LYS A 24 -4.00 12.25 -10.32
CA LYS A 24 -5.16 12.97 -10.88
C LYS A 24 -6.29 13.05 -9.87
N ALA A 25 -6.99 14.17 -9.86
CA ALA A 25 -8.23 14.37 -9.13
C ALA A 25 -9.23 15.08 -10.04
N VAL A 26 -10.48 14.63 -10.01
CA VAL A 26 -11.58 15.24 -10.76
C VAL A 26 -12.55 15.85 -9.76
N THR A 27 -12.90 17.12 -9.96
CA THR A 27 -13.91 17.84 -9.17
C THR A 27 -15.09 18.20 -10.06
N ALA A 28 -16.13 18.81 -9.50
CA ALA A 28 -17.29 19.25 -10.27
C ALA A 28 -16.93 20.30 -11.34
N ASP A 29 -15.88 21.10 -11.08
CA ASP A 29 -15.56 22.28 -11.88
C ASP A 29 -14.24 22.14 -12.66
N ALA A 30 -13.39 21.18 -12.30
CA ALA A 30 -12.06 21.05 -12.88
C ALA A 30 -11.48 19.64 -12.75
N GLU A 31 -10.57 19.32 -13.67
CA GLU A 31 -9.61 18.24 -13.50
C GLU A 31 -8.28 18.82 -13.02
N ILE A 32 -7.62 18.11 -12.11
CA ILE A 32 -6.33 18.49 -11.55
C ILE A 32 -5.39 17.31 -11.75
N ALA A 33 -4.18 17.59 -12.23
CA ALA A 33 -3.15 16.59 -12.38
C ALA A 33 -1.79 17.13 -11.92
N VAL A 34 -1.07 16.29 -11.17
CA VAL A 34 0.28 16.57 -10.66
C VAL A 34 1.22 15.52 -11.22
N PRO A 35 2.14 15.89 -12.14
CA PRO A 35 3.19 14.99 -12.61
C PRO A 35 4.08 14.56 -11.46
N LEU A 36 4.30 13.26 -11.33
CA LEU A 36 5.16 12.66 -10.30
C LEU A 36 6.51 12.20 -10.86
N GLU A 37 6.68 12.26 -12.19
CA GLU A 37 7.94 11.95 -12.87
C GLU A 37 9.07 12.82 -12.32
N GLY A 38 10.17 12.19 -11.89
CA GLY A 38 11.32 12.87 -11.28
C GLY A 38 11.17 13.20 -9.78
N LEU A 39 9.97 13.12 -9.21
CA LEU A 39 9.73 13.26 -7.77
C LEU A 39 9.76 11.91 -7.04
N ILE A 40 9.35 10.84 -7.73
CA ILE A 40 9.28 9.49 -7.19
C ILE A 40 10.02 8.53 -8.15
N ASP A 41 10.93 7.73 -7.59
CA ASP A 41 11.51 6.59 -8.30
C ASP A 41 10.53 5.42 -8.19
N PHE A 42 9.69 5.27 -9.22
CA PHE A 42 8.65 4.25 -9.27
C PHE A 42 9.22 2.83 -9.21
N GLU A 43 10.37 2.58 -9.85
CA GLU A 43 11.02 1.26 -9.83
C GLU A 43 11.48 0.90 -8.41
N LYS A 44 12.11 1.86 -7.73
CA LYS A 44 12.52 1.70 -6.34
C LYS A 44 11.32 1.52 -5.41
N GLU A 45 10.24 2.24 -5.63
CA GLU A 45 9.04 2.15 -4.80
C GLU A 45 8.32 0.80 -5.01
N ILE A 46 8.20 0.33 -6.26
CA ILE A 46 7.71 -1.01 -6.57
C ILE A 46 8.58 -2.08 -5.92
N ALA A 47 9.90 -1.96 -6.01
CA ALA A 47 10.82 -2.90 -5.37
C ALA A 47 10.66 -2.91 -3.84
N ARG A 48 10.54 -1.73 -3.21
CA ARG A 48 10.29 -1.60 -1.77
C ARG A 48 8.99 -2.28 -1.35
N LEU A 49 7.90 -2.03 -2.07
CA LEU A 49 6.59 -2.62 -1.81
C LEU A 49 6.63 -4.14 -1.99
N ARG A 50 7.26 -4.65 -3.05
CA ARG A 50 7.43 -6.10 -3.27
C ARG A 50 8.18 -6.77 -2.11
N VAL A 51 9.24 -6.15 -1.60
CA VAL A 51 9.97 -6.67 -0.44
C VAL A 51 9.10 -6.68 0.82
N GLN A 52 8.24 -5.67 1.00
CA GLN A 52 7.29 -5.64 2.13
C GLN A 52 6.23 -6.74 2.00
N MET A 53 5.63 -6.89 0.83
CA MET A 53 4.67 -7.97 0.55
C MET A 53 5.30 -9.35 0.79
N ALA A 54 6.50 -9.61 0.27
CA ALA A 54 7.17 -10.89 0.45
C ALA A 54 7.45 -11.23 1.94
N LYS A 55 7.74 -10.22 2.77
CA LYS A 55 7.90 -10.42 4.22
C LYS A 55 6.58 -10.81 4.88
N LEU A 56 5.49 -10.12 4.54
CA LEU A 56 4.15 -10.39 5.05
C LEU A 56 3.66 -11.78 4.59
N GLU A 57 3.87 -12.15 3.33
CA GLU A 57 3.54 -13.49 2.81
C GLU A 57 4.33 -14.58 3.54
N THR A 58 5.62 -14.34 3.82
CA THR A 58 6.44 -15.30 4.59
C THR A 58 5.91 -15.46 6.01
N GLU A 59 5.58 -14.37 6.69
CA GLU A 59 4.96 -14.40 8.02
C GLU A 59 3.62 -15.15 8.00
N LEU A 60 2.75 -14.83 7.04
CA LEU A 60 1.45 -15.47 6.84
C LEU A 60 1.59 -16.98 6.63
N SER A 61 2.55 -17.42 5.81
CA SER A 61 2.81 -18.84 5.56
C SER A 61 3.20 -19.58 6.84
N ARG A 62 4.02 -18.97 7.70
CA ARG A 62 4.44 -19.56 8.98
C ARG A 62 3.26 -19.68 9.94
N LEU A 63 2.43 -18.64 10.03
CA LEU A 63 1.22 -18.64 10.85
C LEU A 63 0.24 -19.71 10.36
N ALA A 64 0.03 -19.83 9.04
CA ALA A 64 -0.84 -20.85 8.46
C ALA A 64 -0.36 -22.28 8.75
N VAL A 65 0.95 -22.53 8.70
CA VAL A 65 1.52 -23.85 9.07
C VAL A 65 1.31 -24.14 10.56
N GLN A 66 1.51 -23.15 11.43
CA GLN A 66 1.29 -23.33 12.87
C GLN A 66 -0.19 -23.58 13.21
N LEU A 67 -1.10 -22.81 12.61
CA LEU A 67 -2.55 -22.92 12.84
C LEU A 67 -3.21 -24.13 12.18
N SER A 68 -2.61 -24.68 11.12
CA SER A 68 -3.08 -25.94 10.50
C SER A 68 -2.63 -27.19 11.27
N ASN A 69 -1.62 -27.07 12.13
CA ASN A 69 -1.16 -28.18 12.95
C ASN A 69 -2.10 -28.40 14.16
N ARG A 70 -2.96 -29.42 14.06
CA ARG A 70 -3.92 -29.79 15.11
C ARG A 70 -3.26 -30.04 16.47
N ASN A 71 -2.09 -30.66 16.51
CA ASN A 71 -1.35 -30.87 17.77
C ASN A 71 -0.93 -29.55 18.43
N PHE A 72 -0.64 -28.52 17.64
CA PHE A 72 -0.31 -27.19 18.16
C PHE A 72 -1.57 -26.49 18.68
N VAL A 73 -2.66 -26.50 17.90
CA VAL A 73 -3.93 -25.88 18.28
C VAL A 73 -4.53 -26.51 19.54
N GLU A 74 -4.41 -27.82 19.70
CA GLU A 74 -4.97 -28.56 20.84
C GLU A 74 -4.11 -28.47 22.10
N LYS A 75 -2.79 -28.31 21.98
CA LYS A 75 -1.86 -28.28 23.13
C LYS A 75 -1.44 -26.88 23.54
N ALA A 76 -1.53 -25.89 22.65
CA ALA A 76 -1.15 -24.53 22.97
C ALA A 76 -2.25 -23.83 23.80
N PRO A 77 -1.88 -22.84 24.64
CA PRO A 77 -2.84 -22.00 25.33
C PRO A 77 -3.82 -21.33 24.34
N ALA A 78 -5.11 -21.32 24.68
CA ALA A 78 -6.15 -20.74 23.83
C ALA A 78 -5.88 -19.27 23.45
N GLU A 79 -5.34 -18.49 24.40
CA GLU A 79 -4.94 -17.09 24.20
C GLU A 79 -3.89 -16.95 23.10
N LYS A 80 -2.87 -17.82 23.10
CA LYS A 80 -1.81 -17.84 22.09
C LYS A 80 -2.35 -18.22 20.70
N VAL A 81 -3.31 -19.14 20.63
CA VAL A 81 -3.95 -19.53 19.36
C VAL A 81 -4.82 -18.38 18.82
N SER A 82 -5.51 -17.65 19.70
CA SER A 82 -6.32 -16.47 19.34
C SER A 82 -5.43 -15.35 18.77
N GLU A 83 -4.35 -15.01 19.47
CA GLU A 83 -3.40 -13.98 19.05
C GLU A 83 -2.80 -14.29 17.66
N LEU A 84 -2.43 -15.54 17.40
CA LEU A 84 -1.91 -15.96 16.10
C LEU A 84 -2.97 -15.86 14.98
N ARG A 85 -4.25 -16.11 15.27
CA ARG A 85 -5.36 -15.97 14.31
C ARG A 85 -5.70 -14.51 14.02
N GLU A 86 -5.67 -13.67 15.05
CA GLU A 86 -5.82 -12.23 14.90
C GLU A 86 -4.69 -11.67 14.04
N ARG A 87 -3.44 -12.03 14.35
CA ARG A 87 -2.28 -11.64 13.56
C ARG A 87 -2.36 -12.10 12.11
N GLN A 88 -2.84 -13.32 11.87
CA GLN A 88 -3.08 -13.83 10.51
C GLN A 88 -4.08 -12.95 9.75
N THR A 89 -5.16 -12.52 10.43
CA THR A 89 -6.22 -11.69 9.83
C THR A 89 -5.72 -10.28 9.54
N GLU A 90 -4.95 -9.68 10.45
CA GLU A 90 -4.29 -8.38 10.23
C GLU A 90 -3.40 -8.40 8.99
N ILE A 91 -2.58 -9.44 8.82
CA ILE A 91 -1.68 -9.57 7.67
C ILE A 91 -2.48 -9.70 6.37
N ILE A 92 -3.58 -10.46 6.38
CA ILE A 92 -4.47 -10.61 5.21
C ILE A 92 -5.12 -9.28 4.81
N GLN A 93 -5.37 -8.37 5.75
CA GLN A 93 -5.91 -7.04 5.44
C GLN A 93 -4.85 -6.05 4.92
N GLN A 94 -3.57 -6.32 5.16
CA GLN A 94 -2.45 -5.47 4.74
C GLN A 94 -1.88 -5.82 3.36
N ILE A 95 -2.17 -7.03 2.86
CA ILE A 95 -1.82 -7.51 1.51
C ILE A 95 -2.97 -7.17 0.56
#